data_AF-A0A954G7B4-F1
#
_entry.id   AF-A0A954G7B4-F1
#
_cell.length_a   1.000
_cell.length_b   1.000
_cell.length_c   1.000
_cell.angle_alpha   90.00
_cell.angle_beta   90.00
_cell.angle_gamma   90.00
#
_symmetry.space_group_name_H-M   'P 1'
#
loop_
_entity.id
_entity.type
_entity.pdbx_description
1 polymer ?
#
loop_
_entity_poly.entity_id
_entity_poly.type
_entity_poly.pdbx_seq_one_letter_code
_entity_poly.pdbx_strand_id
1 'polypeptide(L)'
;QQTSVLCLDEPTTGLDLKYQVEILTLIRSLAHERNLTVILTIHDLNLASSFADQIVLLNKGEIAAIGTGAEVLTEARLSEVYQTPVKVLPHPEYQTPLIVPVL
;
A
#
# COMPACT_ATOMS: atom_id res chain seq x y z
N GLN A 1 -20.92 19.32 -8.35
CA GLN A 1 -20.76 17.85 -8.34
C GLN A 1 -19.55 17.56 -7.46
N GLN A 2 -19.72 16.82 -6.37
CA GLN A 2 -18.60 16.46 -5.49
C GLN A 2 -18.04 15.14 -6.00
N THR A 3 -16.82 15.14 -6.53
CA THR A 3 -16.17 13.91 -7.04
C THR A 3 -16.00 12.94 -5.88
N SER A 4 -16.65 11.78 -5.93
CA SER A 4 -16.64 10.81 -4.82
C SER A 4 -15.41 9.89 -4.82
N VAL A 5 -14.63 9.89 -5.91
CA VAL A 5 -13.49 8.98 -6.11
C VAL A 5 -12.30 9.73 -6.71
N LEU A 6 -11.13 9.61 -6.09
CA LEU A 6 -9.85 10.09 -6.60
C LEU A 6 -8.95 8.90 -6.93
N CYS A 7 -8.49 8.81 -8.18
CA CYS A 7 -7.53 7.80 -8.62
C CYS A 7 -6.18 8.45 -8.86
N LEU A 8 -5.12 7.91 -8.26
CA LEU A 8 -3.75 8.39 -8.39
C LEU A 8 -2.86 7.25 -8.88
N ASP A 9 -2.17 7.48 -9.99
CA ASP A 9 -1.22 6.52 -10.52
C ASP A 9 0.19 6.87 -10.03
N GLU A 10 0.71 6.06 -9.11
CA GLU A 10 2.05 6.18 -8.54
C GLU A 10 2.45 7.62 -8.15
N PRO A 11 1.69 8.28 -7.25
CA PRO A 11 1.90 9.69 -6.91
C PRO A 11 3.24 9.95 -6.18
N THR A 12 3.97 8.90 -5.81
CA THR A 12 5.25 8.94 -5.11
C THR A 12 6.46 8.82 -6.05
N THR A 13 6.25 8.57 -7.34
CA THR A 13 7.34 8.36 -8.30
C THR A 13 8.19 9.63 -8.48
N GLY A 14 9.51 9.49 -8.37
CA GLY A 14 10.47 10.59 -8.50
C GLY A 14 10.59 11.50 -7.26
N LEU A 15 9.89 11.18 -6.17
CA LEU A 15 9.97 11.91 -4.91
C LEU A 15 10.97 11.26 -3.94
N ASP A 16 11.62 12.09 -3.12
CA ASP A 16 12.40 11.60 -1.99
C ASP A 16 11.51 11.09 -0.85
N LEU A 17 12.12 10.41 0.13
CA LEU A 17 11.39 9.80 1.25
C LEU A 17 10.51 10.81 1.99
N LYS A 18 10.99 12.04 2.19
CA LYS A 18 10.24 13.07 2.91
C LYS A 18 8.97 13.44 2.15
N TYR A 19 9.09 13.75 0.86
CA TYR A 19 7.96 14.17 0.05
C TYR A 19 6.96 13.04 -0.21
N GLN A 20 7.43 11.78 -0.31
CA GLN A 20 6.54 10.62 -0.38
C GLN A 20 5.63 10.54 0.86
N VAL A 21 6.21 10.64 2.05
CA VAL A 21 5.47 10.60 3.32
C VAL A 21 4.52 11.79 3.43
N GLU A 22 4.95 13.01 3.09
CA GLU A 22 4.11 14.21 3.14
C GLU A 22 2.88 14.08 2.21
N ILE A 23 3.09 13.64 0.96
CA ILE A 23 2.00 13.47 -0.01
C ILE A 23 1.03 12.37 0.42
N LEU A 24 1.51 11.20 0.84
CA LEU A 24 0.63 10.11 1.27
C LEU A 24 -0.15 10.47 2.53
N THR A 25 0.46 11.19 3.47
CA THR A 25 -0.22 11.71 4.66
C THR A 25 -1.32 12.70 4.27
N LEU A 26 -1.02 13.64 3.36
CA LEU A 26 -2.00 14.60 2.88
C LEU A 26 -3.19 13.92 2.19
N ILE A 27 -2.91 12.97 1.29
CA ILE A 27 -3.94 12.22 0.56
C ILE A 27 -4.85 11.48 1.55
N ARG A 28 -4.26 10.78 2.53
CA ARG A 28 -5.00 10.06 3.56
C ARG A 28 -5.89 10.99 4.39
N SER A 29 -5.35 12.11 4.86
CA SER A 29 -6.14 13.10 5.61
C SER A 29 -7.31 13.63 4.78
N LEU A 30 -7.07 13.98 3.51
CA LEU A 30 -8.12 14.45 2.61
C LEU A 30 -9.20 13.40 2.36
N ALA A 31 -8.82 12.12 2.24
CA ALA A 31 -9.74 11.01 2.08
C ALA A 31 -10.73 10.95 3.25
N HIS A 32 -10.21 10.97 4.48
CA HIS A 32 -11.03 10.88 5.69
C HIS A 32 -11.84 12.17 5.96
N GLU A 33 -11.23 13.35 5.84
CA GLU A 33 -11.90 14.63 6.12
C GLU A 33 -13.04 14.93 5.17
N ARG A 34 -12.91 14.51 3.89
CA ARG A 34 -13.89 14.80 2.84
C ARG A 34 -14.75 13.61 2.47
N ASN A 35 -14.59 12.48 3.17
CA ASN A 35 -15.27 11.22 2.87
C ASN A 35 -15.10 10.81 1.38
N LEU A 36 -13.88 10.96 0.87
CA LEU A 36 -13.52 10.64 -0.51
C LEU A 36 -12.98 9.21 -0.57
N THR A 37 -13.40 8.44 -1.56
CA THR A 37 -12.73 7.19 -1.88
C THR A 37 -11.45 7.50 -2.63
N VAL A 38 -10.30 7.06 -2.14
CA VAL A 38 -9.02 7.22 -2.84
C VAL A 38 -8.50 5.86 -3.26
N ILE A 39 -8.18 5.73 -4.54
CA ILE A 39 -7.50 4.57 -5.12
C ILE A 39 -6.13 5.03 -5.56
N LEU A 40 -5.10 4.33 -5.10
CA LEU A 40 -3.71 4.68 -5.35
C LEU A 40 -2.91 3.44 -5.72
N THR A 41 -2.06 3.54 -6.73
CA THR A 41 -1.07 2.51 -7.07
C THR A 41 0.25 2.88 -6.39
N ILE A 42 0.83 1.94 -5.63
CA ILE A 42 2.12 2.08 -4.95
C ILE A 42 2.94 0.82 -5.22
N HIS A 43 4.23 1.00 -5.53
CA HIS A 43 5.17 -0.11 -5.69
C HIS A 43 5.82 -0.58 -4.39
N ASP A 44 5.97 0.33 -3.42
CA ASP A 44 6.54 0.01 -2.11
C ASP A 44 5.47 -0.61 -1.18
N LEU A 45 5.63 -1.90 -0.89
CA LEU A 45 4.71 -2.65 -0.02
C LEU A 45 4.62 -2.09 1.41
N ASN A 46 5.70 -1.52 1.94
CA ASN A 46 5.72 -0.96 3.30
C ASN A 46 4.97 0.37 3.37
N LEU A 47 5.09 1.20 2.32
CA LEU A 47 4.27 2.41 2.18
C LEU A 47 2.80 2.04 2.02
N ALA A 48 2.48 1.10 1.12
CA ALA A 48 1.11 0.62 0.94
C ALA A 48 0.53 0.12 2.27
N SER A 49 1.29 -0.71 3.01
CA SER A 49 0.87 -1.24 4.30
C SER A 49 0.62 -0.19 5.36
N SER A 50 1.30 0.96 5.30
CA SER A 50 1.24 2.00 6.35
C SER A 50 0.14 3.04 6.09
N PHE A 51 -0.17 3.31 4.83
CA PHE A 51 -1.08 4.39 4.45
C PHE A 51 -2.43 3.91 3.92
N ALA A 52 -2.54 2.68 3.42
CA ALA A 52 -3.78 2.17 2.87
C ALA A 52 -4.66 1.50 3.94
N ASP A 53 -5.96 1.81 3.94
CA ASP A 53 -6.95 1.10 4.76
C ASP A 53 -7.20 -0.33 4.23
N GLN A 54 -7.17 -0.49 2.90
CA GLN A 54 -7.28 -1.78 2.21
C GLN A 54 -6.27 -1.85 1.07
N ILE A 55 -5.77 -3.05 0.80
CA ILE A 55 -4.84 -3.35 -0.28
C ILE A 55 -5.51 -4.33 -1.25
N VAL A 56 -5.40 -4.03 -2.54
CA VAL A 56 -5.72 -4.94 -3.62
C VAL A 56 -4.39 -5.42 -4.23
N LEU A 57 -4.09 -6.71 -4.06
CA LEU A 57 -2.91 -7.32 -4.66
C LEU A 57 -3.28 -7.88 -6.03
N LEU A 58 -2.64 -7.36 -7.08
CA LEU A 58 -2.81 -7.84 -8.45
C LEU A 58 -1.66 -8.78 -8.83
N ASN A 59 -1.99 -9.87 -9.52
CA ASN A 59 -1.03 -10.79 -10.10
C ASN A 59 -1.53 -11.23 -11.49
N LYS A 60 -0.73 -11.03 -12.54
CA LYS A 60 -1.05 -11.42 -13.93
C LYS A 60 -2.42 -10.94 -14.43
N GLY A 61 -2.83 -9.73 -14.05
CA GLY A 61 -4.10 -9.13 -14.46
C GLY A 61 -5.32 -9.59 -13.65
N GLU A 62 -5.13 -10.44 -12.65
CA GLU A 62 -6.17 -10.89 -11.74
C GLU A 62 -5.93 -10.39 -10.30
N ILE A 63 -7.01 -10.32 -9.53
CA ILE A 63 -6.94 -9.99 -8.11
C ILE A 63 -6.53 -11.25 -7.34
N ALA A 64 -5.31 -11.23 -6.82
CA ALA A 64 -4.79 -12.31 -5.98
C ALA A 64 -5.32 -12.25 -4.55
N ALA A 65 -5.55 -11.04 -4.01
CA ALA A 65 -6.14 -10.83 -2.69
C ALA A 65 -6.69 -9.39 -2.53
N ILE A 66 -7.68 -9.23 -1.65
CA ILE A 66 -8.19 -7.94 -1.18
C ILE A 66 -8.42 -8.03 0.34
N GLY A 67 -8.06 -6.99 1.07
CA GLY A 67 -8.31 -6.87 2.50
C GLY A 67 -7.40 -5.85 3.16
N THR A 68 -7.29 -5.92 4.48
CA THR A 68 -6.30 -5.14 5.23
C THR A 68 -4.87 -5.55 4.87
N GLY A 69 -3.88 -4.71 5.19
CA GLY A 69 -2.48 -5.04 4.97
C GLY A 69 -2.07 -6.38 5.60
N ALA A 70 -2.54 -6.69 6.80
CA ALA A 70 -2.22 -7.96 7.47
C ALA A 70 -2.83 -9.19 6.78
N GLU A 71 -4.02 -9.05 6.20
CA GLU A 71 -4.69 -10.15 5.48
C GLU A 71 -4.06 -10.39 4.10
N VAL A 72 -3.57 -9.33 3.46
CA VAL A 72 -3.07 -9.35 2.06
C VAL A 72 -1.57 -9.58 1.98
N LEU A 73 -0.76 -8.99 2.87
CA LEU A 73 0.69 -9.00 2.80
C LEU A 73 1.28 -10.16 3.61
N THR A 74 1.09 -11.40 3.16
CA THR A 74 1.61 -12.60 3.83
C THR A 74 2.87 -13.14 3.16
N GLU A 75 3.78 -13.78 3.92
CA GLU A 75 5.06 -14.30 3.39
C GLU A 75 4.87 -15.20 2.17
N ALA A 76 3.98 -16.20 2.29
CA ALA A 76 3.73 -17.17 1.24
C ALA A 76 3.20 -16.49 -0.03
N ARG A 77 2.19 -15.62 0.11
CA ARG A 77 1.55 -14.96 -1.03
C ARG A 77 2.51 -14.00 -1.73
N LEU A 78 3.22 -13.16 -0.97
CA LEU A 78 4.15 -12.20 -1.54
C LEU A 78 5.33 -12.92 -2.22
N SER A 79 5.85 -14.00 -1.62
CA SER A 79 6.93 -14.77 -2.24
C SER A 79 6.51 -15.39 -3.57
N GLU A 80 5.27 -15.86 -3.67
CA GLU A 80 4.70 -16.39 -4.91
C GLU A 80 4.49 -15.30 -5.97
N VAL A 81 3.84 -14.19 -5.59
CA VAL A 81 3.49 -13.09 -6.52
C VAL A 81 4.73 -12.37 -7.05
N TYR A 82 5.69 -12.05 -6.18
CA TYR A 82 6.92 -11.34 -6.53
C TYR A 82 8.07 -12.28 -6.93
N GLN A 83 7.85 -13.60 -6.92
CA GLN A 83 8.85 -14.63 -7.26
C GLN A 83 10.18 -14.46 -6.52
N THR A 84 10.11 -13.92 -5.30
CA THR A 84 11.26 -13.55 -4.48
C THR A 84 10.95 -13.88 -3.03
N PRO A 85 11.81 -14.65 -2.32
CA PRO A 85 11.60 -14.92 -0.90
C PRO A 85 11.52 -13.64 -0.08
N VAL A 86 10.45 -13.47 0.70
CA VAL A 86 10.27 -12.34 1.62
C VAL A 86 9.92 -12.81 3.03
N LYS A 87 10.27 -12.00 4.02
CA LYS A 87 9.76 -12.10 5.38
C LYS A 87 8.77 -10.99 5.66
N VAL A 88 7.75 -11.33 6.43
CA VAL A 88 6.72 -10.39 6.89
C VAL A 88 6.80 -10.36 8.41
N LEU A 89 7.21 -9.22 8.93
CA LEU A 89 7.42 -8.96 10.34
C LEU A 89 6.38 -7.96 10.82
N PRO A 90 6.03 -7.93 12.12
CA PRO A 90 5.32 -6.78 12.68
C PRO A 90 6.23 -5.54 12.60
N HIS A 91 5.71 -4.42 12.11
CA HIS A 91 6.45 -3.17 12.13
C HIS A 91 6.71 -2.74 13.58
N PRO A 92 7.93 -2.32 13.96
CA PRO A 92 8.28 -2.04 15.36
C PRO A 92 7.53 -0.81 15.93
N GLU A 93 7.18 0.14 15.06
CA GLU A 93 6.50 1.38 15.46
C GLU A 93 5.01 1.43 15.06
N TYR A 94 4.59 0.59 14.13
CA TYR A 94 3.27 0.66 13.52
C TYR A 94 2.59 -0.71 13.64
N GLN A 95 1.27 -0.74 13.78
CA GLN A 95 0.52 -2.01 13.83
C GLN A 95 0.26 -2.57 12.43
N THR A 96 1.28 -2.53 11.58
CA THR A 96 1.21 -2.90 10.17
C THR A 96 2.32 -3.90 9.82
N PRO A 97 2.13 -4.71 8.77
CA PRO A 97 3.19 -5.54 8.21
C PRO A 97 4.41 -4.73 7.75
N LEU A 98 5.60 -5.27 8.03
CA LEU A 98 6.90 -4.86 7.49
C LEU A 98 7.44 -5.99 6.62
N ILE A 99 7.67 -5.70 5.35
CA ILE A 99 8.11 -6.64 4.33
C ILE A 99 9.59 -6.41 4.09
N VAL A 100 10.38 -7.47 4.23
CA VAL A 100 11.83 -7.46 3.98
C VAL A 100 12.21 -8.61 3.03
N PRO A 101 12.97 -8.34 1.95
CA PRO A 101 13.52 -9.41 1.11
C PRO A 101 14.49 -10.29 1.89
N VAL A 102 14.47 -11.59 1.61
CA VAL A 102 15.49 -12.52 2.11
C VAL A 102 16.54 -12.67 1.01
N LEU A 103 17.77 -12.25 1.31
CA LEU A 103 18.94 -12.41 0.44
C LEU A 103 19.61 -13.77 0.66
#